data_AF-A0A965Z161-F1
#
_entry.id   AF-A0A965Z161-F1
#
_cell.length_a   1.000
_cell.length_b   1.000
_cell.length_c   1.000
_cell.angle_alpha   90.00
_cell.angle_beta   90.00
_cell.angle_gamma   90.00
#
_symmetry.space_group_name_H-M   'P 1'
#
loop_
_entity.id
_entity.type
_entity.pdbx_description
1 polymer ?
#
loop_
_entity_poly.entity_id
_entity_poly.type
_entity_poly.pdbx_seq_one_letter_code
_entity_poly.pdbx_strand_id
1 'polypeptide(L)'
;EALGRFNILKVKVGGPDDKRMIAAIRSVTSLPLAVDANQGWHEPSQALDMIGWMKEQGVVMVEQPLPKGDLEAIARLTQESPLPIFADESVQRLADVERLKGVFSGINIKLMKCTGMHEAWKMRRLAEKLEMKVMMGCMTETSCAISAAAQLYAGMDFADLDGALLIGNDCFEGATLVNGKIIASEQPGIGVKPVSTLHFGRE
;
A
#
# COMPACT_ATOMS: atom_id res chain seq x y z
N GLU A 1 -3.95 2.79 -21.09
CA GLU A 1 -4.02 3.93 -20.14
C GLU A 1 -2.89 3.94 -19.10
N ALA A 2 -2.46 2.81 -18.54
CA ALA A 2 -1.36 2.78 -17.55
C ALA A 2 0.07 2.83 -18.14
N LEU A 3 0.27 2.32 -19.35
CA LEU A 3 1.58 2.29 -20.03
C LEU A 3 2.16 3.70 -20.17
N GLY A 4 3.38 3.90 -19.65
CA GLY A 4 4.09 5.19 -19.68
C GLY A 4 3.72 6.16 -18.55
N ARG A 5 2.72 5.85 -17.71
CA ARG A 5 2.32 6.70 -16.57
C ARG A 5 2.82 6.22 -15.21
N PHE A 6 3.01 4.91 -15.05
CA PHE A 6 3.39 4.27 -13.79
C PHE A 6 4.68 3.46 -13.93
N ASN A 7 5.43 3.34 -12.83
CA ASN A 7 6.68 2.57 -12.78
C ASN A 7 6.52 1.20 -12.10
N ILE A 8 5.38 0.98 -11.44
CA ILE A 8 4.98 -0.24 -10.74
C ILE A 8 3.47 -0.33 -10.82
N LEU A 9 2.91 -1.53 -10.90
CA LEU A 9 1.46 -1.74 -10.84
C LEU A 9 1.12 -2.58 -9.61
N LYS A 10 0.12 -2.16 -8.84
CA LYS A 10 -0.45 -2.97 -7.76
C LYS A 10 -1.62 -3.78 -8.30
N VAL A 11 -1.62 -5.08 -8.08
CA VAL A 11 -2.65 -6.01 -8.56
C VAL A 11 -3.38 -6.60 -7.37
N LYS A 12 -4.71 -6.45 -7.36
CA LYS A 12 -5.56 -7.14 -6.39
C LYS A 12 -5.64 -8.62 -6.76
N VAL A 13 -5.33 -9.47 -5.80
CA VAL A 13 -5.33 -10.94 -5.89
C VAL A 13 -6.11 -11.50 -4.69
N GLY A 14 -6.02 -12.79 -4.40
CA GLY A 14 -6.75 -13.43 -3.31
C GLY A 14 -7.93 -14.29 -3.79
N GLY A 15 -7.98 -14.62 -5.09
CA GLY A 15 -9.03 -15.42 -5.69
C GLY A 15 -8.51 -16.57 -6.57
N PRO A 16 -9.41 -17.39 -7.14
CA PRO A 16 -9.03 -18.56 -7.94
C PRO A 16 -8.33 -18.20 -9.26
N ASP A 17 -8.48 -16.95 -9.73
CA ASP A 17 -7.98 -16.46 -11.02
C ASP A 17 -6.62 -15.75 -10.94
N ASP A 18 -5.98 -15.70 -9.77
CA ASP A 18 -4.77 -14.92 -9.52
C ASP A 18 -3.67 -15.15 -10.58
N LYS A 19 -3.37 -16.42 -10.90
CA LYS A 19 -2.36 -16.76 -11.91
C LYS A 19 -2.72 -16.26 -13.30
N ARG A 20 -4.01 -16.40 -13.69
CA ARG A 20 -4.51 -15.96 -14.99
C ARG A 20 -4.41 -14.43 -15.12
N MET A 21 -4.78 -13.71 -14.07
CA MET A 21 -4.67 -12.23 -14.03
C MET A 21 -3.22 -11.77 -14.15
N ILE A 22 -2.31 -12.33 -13.37
CA ILE A 22 -0.88 -11.98 -13.42
C ILE A 22 -0.31 -12.32 -14.80
N ALA A 23 -0.59 -13.50 -15.36
CA ALA A 23 -0.12 -13.87 -16.69
C ALA A 23 -0.65 -12.93 -17.79
N ALA A 24 -1.91 -12.49 -17.70
CA ALA A 24 -2.47 -11.53 -18.63
C ALA A 24 -1.75 -10.17 -18.56
N ILE A 25 -1.49 -9.65 -17.35
CA ILE A 25 -0.72 -8.42 -17.18
C ILE A 25 0.71 -8.59 -17.72
N ARG A 26 1.32 -9.74 -17.47
CA ARG A 26 2.68 -10.05 -17.95
C ARG A 26 2.78 -10.14 -19.47
N SER A 27 1.73 -10.55 -20.15
CA SER A 27 1.71 -10.59 -21.61
C SER A 27 1.84 -9.21 -22.27
N VAL A 28 1.58 -8.13 -21.51
CA VAL A 28 1.59 -6.74 -22.04
C VAL A 28 2.60 -5.81 -21.37
N THR A 29 3.20 -6.20 -20.24
CA THR A 29 4.19 -5.36 -19.55
C THR A 29 5.16 -6.13 -18.66
N SER A 30 6.40 -5.65 -18.60
CA SER A 30 7.45 -6.13 -17.70
C SER A 30 7.67 -5.23 -16.48
N LEU A 31 6.79 -4.24 -16.23
CA LEU A 31 6.88 -3.41 -15.03
C LEU A 31 6.83 -4.29 -13.76
N PRO A 32 7.55 -3.91 -12.69
CA PRO A 32 7.39 -4.52 -11.38
C PRO A 32 5.91 -4.59 -10.97
N LEU A 33 5.52 -5.66 -10.29
CA LEU A 33 4.19 -5.80 -9.70
C LEU A 33 4.27 -5.85 -8.18
N ALA A 34 3.39 -5.11 -7.53
CA ALA A 34 3.01 -5.39 -6.14
C ALA A 34 1.69 -6.17 -6.17
N VAL A 35 1.47 -7.07 -5.23
CA VAL A 35 0.18 -7.77 -5.09
C VAL A 35 -0.41 -7.56 -3.71
N ASP A 36 -1.72 -7.48 -3.65
CA ASP A 36 -2.47 -7.36 -2.39
C ASP A 36 -3.62 -8.36 -2.42
N ALA A 37 -3.55 -9.35 -1.52
CA ALA A 37 -4.53 -10.42 -1.45
C ALA A 37 -5.73 -10.09 -0.59
N ASN A 38 -5.70 -8.97 0.15
CA ASN A 38 -6.75 -8.55 1.09
C ASN A 38 -7.29 -9.70 1.94
N GLN A 39 -6.39 -10.49 2.54
CA GLN A 39 -6.69 -11.65 3.40
C GLN A 39 -7.34 -12.85 2.68
N GLY A 40 -7.31 -12.88 1.35
CA GLY A 40 -8.04 -13.86 0.53
C GLY A 40 -7.40 -15.25 0.42
N TRP A 41 -6.14 -15.43 0.83
CA TRP A 41 -5.54 -16.76 0.89
C TRP A 41 -5.73 -17.39 2.27
N HIS A 42 -6.13 -18.66 2.31
CA HIS A 42 -6.46 -19.35 3.57
C HIS A 42 -5.46 -20.44 3.95
N GLU A 43 -4.83 -21.09 2.97
CA GLU A 43 -3.88 -22.18 3.19
C GLU A 43 -2.43 -21.67 3.06
N PRO A 44 -1.64 -21.62 4.14
CA PRO A 44 -0.30 -21.04 4.12
C PRO A 44 0.67 -21.69 3.13
N SER A 45 0.58 -23.01 2.94
CA SER A 45 1.42 -23.73 1.97
C SER A 45 1.10 -23.33 0.52
N GLN A 46 -0.19 -23.21 0.19
CA GLN A 46 -0.63 -22.75 -1.13
C GLN A 46 -0.26 -21.28 -1.36
N ALA A 47 -0.36 -20.44 -0.32
CA ALA A 47 0.10 -19.07 -0.36
C ALA A 47 1.60 -19.01 -0.66
N LEU A 48 2.43 -19.83 0.00
CA LEU A 48 3.86 -19.87 -0.25
C LEU A 48 4.20 -20.28 -1.69
N ASP A 49 3.55 -21.32 -2.21
CA ASP A 49 3.72 -21.76 -3.60
C ASP A 49 3.32 -20.65 -4.59
N MET A 50 2.21 -19.95 -4.32
CA MET A 50 1.76 -18.82 -5.11
C MET A 50 2.78 -17.67 -5.10
N ILE A 51 3.30 -17.32 -3.92
CA ILE A 51 4.32 -16.27 -3.76
C ILE A 51 5.61 -16.64 -4.53
N GLY A 52 6.04 -17.90 -4.45
CA GLY A 52 7.17 -18.41 -5.21
C GLY A 52 6.99 -18.22 -6.71
N TRP A 53 5.83 -18.64 -7.24
CA TRP A 53 5.48 -18.43 -8.65
C TRP A 53 5.39 -16.94 -9.01
N MET A 54 4.76 -16.12 -8.16
CA MET A 54 4.63 -14.67 -8.37
C MET A 54 5.99 -13.95 -8.44
N LYS A 55 6.98 -14.40 -7.67
CA LYS A 55 8.36 -13.89 -7.76
C LYS A 55 8.95 -14.10 -9.15
N GLU A 56 8.75 -15.28 -9.74
CA GLU A 56 9.19 -15.58 -11.11
C GLU A 56 8.48 -14.69 -12.14
N GLN A 57 7.25 -14.27 -11.83
CA GLN A 57 6.51 -13.27 -12.58
C GLN A 57 6.91 -11.83 -12.23
N GLY A 58 8.04 -11.57 -11.57
CA GLY A 58 8.50 -10.20 -11.27
C GLY A 58 7.61 -9.42 -10.30
N VAL A 59 6.87 -10.11 -9.42
CA VAL A 59 6.27 -9.48 -8.24
C VAL A 59 7.37 -9.13 -7.25
N VAL A 60 7.28 -7.97 -6.60
CA VAL A 60 8.31 -7.43 -5.70
C VAL A 60 7.90 -7.36 -4.23
N MET A 61 6.61 -7.49 -3.93
CA MET A 61 6.07 -7.54 -2.57
C MET A 61 4.66 -8.14 -2.56
N VAL A 62 4.25 -8.67 -1.40
CA VAL A 62 2.92 -9.23 -1.15
C VAL A 62 2.29 -8.54 0.06
N GLU A 63 1.09 -8.01 -0.08
CA GLU A 63 0.37 -7.31 0.99
C GLU A 63 -0.79 -8.17 1.50
N GLN A 64 -0.86 -8.26 2.83
CA GLN A 64 -1.86 -9.00 3.62
C GLN A 64 -2.35 -10.32 2.95
N PRO A 65 -1.49 -11.35 2.84
CA PRO A 65 -1.83 -12.61 2.18
C PRO A 65 -2.96 -13.37 2.88
N LEU A 66 -2.83 -13.55 4.20
CA LEU A 66 -3.70 -14.37 5.03
C LEU A 66 -4.61 -13.51 5.93
N PRO A 67 -5.70 -14.08 6.48
CA PRO A 67 -6.52 -13.45 7.51
C PRO A 67 -5.71 -12.88 8.67
N LYS A 68 -5.99 -11.62 9.03
CA LYS A 68 -5.24 -10.89 10.07
C LYS A 68 -5.22 -11.53 11.45
N GLY A 69 -6.10 -12.50 11.70
CA GLY A 69 -6.23 -13.20 12.97
C GLY A 69 -5.19 -14.30 13.20
N ASP A 70 -4.53 -14.79 12.15
CA ASP A 70 -3.55 -15.89 12.25
C ASP A 70 -2.11 -15.38 12.08
N LEU A 71 -1.62 -14.68 13.10
CA LEU A 71 -0.27 -14.12 13.08
C LEU A 71 0.82 -15.20 13.08
N GLU A 72 0.56 -16.39 13.60
CA GLU A 72 1.52 -17.50 13.61
C GLU A 72 1.71 -18.09 12.20
N ALA A 73 0.62 -18.31 11.46
CA ALA A 73 0.71 -18.70 10.06
C ALA A 73 1.40 -17.62 9.22
N ILE A 74 1.08 -16.35 9.46
CA ILE A 74 1.72 -15.23 8.73
C ILE A 74 3.22 -15.17 9.05
N ALA A 75 3.64 -15.33 10.31
CA ALA A 75 5.05 -15.29 10.67
C ALA A 75 5.86 -16.39 9.97
N ARG A 76 5.33 -17.63 9.94
CA ARG A 76 5.94 -18.74 9.21
C ARG A 76 6.02 -18.45 7.70
N LEU A 77 4.91 -17.98 7.12
CA LEU A 77 4.86 -17.60 5.72
C LEU A 77 5.90 -16.50 5.39
N THR A 78 6.02 -15.47 6.22
CA THR A 78 7.00 -14.40 6.05
C THR A 78 8.44 -14.90 6.13
N GLN A 79 8.73 -15.84 7.03
CA GLN A 79 10.07 -16.41 7.19
C GLN A 79 10.50 -17.23 5.96
N GLU A 80 9.57 -17.97 5.36
CA GLU A 80 9.83 -18.84 4.20
C GLU A 80 9.68 -18.10 2.86
N SER A 81 8.95 -16.99 2.85
CA SER A 81 8.61 -16.25 1.66
C SER A 81 9.84 -15.67 0.96
N PRO A 82 9.97 -15.86 -0.36
CA PRO A 82 11.06 -15.27 -1.14
C PRO A 82 10.82 -13.80 -1.50
N LEU A 83 9.68 -13.21 -1.09
CA LEU A 83 9.27 -11.82 -1.26
C LEU A 83 8.91 -11.17 0.09
N PRO A 84 9.10 -9.85 0.27
CA PRO A 84 8.70 -9.19 1.51
C PRO A 84 7.17 -9.19 1.66
N ILE A 85 6.69 -9.54 2.86
CA ILE A 85 5.26 -9.53 3.21
C ILE A 85 4.94 -8.28 4.03
N PHE A 86 3.95 -7.52 3.60
CA PHE A 86 3.49 -6.29 4.24
C PHE A 86 2.17 -6.48 4.96
N ALA A 87 2.07 -5.96 6.19
CA ALA A 87 0.84 -5.87 6.94
C ALA A 87 0.00 -4.67 6.46
N ASP A 88 -1.28 -4.88 6.15
CA ASP A 88 -2.26 -3.81 5.97
C ASP A 88 -3.35 -3.91 7.04
N GLU A 89 -4.28 -4.87 6.94
CA GLU A 89 -5.37 -5.01 7.89
C GLU A 89 -4.91 -5.46 9.28
N SER A 90 -3.76 -6.14 9.37
CA SER A 90 -3.11 -6.50 10.64
C SER A 90 -2.52 -5.31 11.40
N VAL A 91 -2.33 -4.14 10.78
CA VAL A 91 -1.78 -2.94 11.40
C VAL A 91 -2.74 -1.76 11.24
N GLN A 92 -3.30 -1.27 12.35
CA GLN A 92 -4.22 -0.12 12.32
C GLN A 92 -3.55 1.10 12.93
N ARG A 93 -2.91 0.91 14.09
CA ARG A 93 -2.42 2.00 14.93
C ARG A 93 -0.99 1.77 15.40
N LEU A 94 -0.40 2.79 16.03
CA LEU A 94 0.96 2.71 16.57
C LEU A 94 1.14 1.54 17.54
N ALA A 95 0.14 1.26 18.37
CA ALA A 95 0.18 0.16 19.34
C ALA A 95 0.27 -1.23 18.69
N ASP A 96 -0.09 -1.37 17.40
CA ASP A 96 -0.01 -2.64 16.70
C ASP A 96 1.41 -2.94 16.20
N VAL A 97 2.26 -1.94 15.99
CA VAL A 97 3.51 -2.09 15.23
C VAL A 97 4.47 -3.07 15.91
N GLU A 98 4.63 -2.98 17.23
CA GLU A 98 5.63 -3.77 17.96
C GLU A 98 5.35 -5.27 17.89
N ARG A 99 4.07 -5.70 18.00
CA ARG A 99 3.68 -7.11 17.93
C ARG A 99 3.82 -7.72 16.53
N LEU A 100 4.06 -6.91 15.49
CA LEU A 100 4.23 -7.37 14.11
C LEU A 100 5.69 -7.57 13.73
N LYS A 101 6.64 -7.20 14.60
CA LYS A 101 8.06 -7.48 14.40
C LYS A 101 8.27 -8.99 14.24
N GLY A 102 8.90 -9.40 13.14
CA GLY A 102 9.13 -10.81 12.82
C GLY A 102 7.90 -11.57 12.30
N VAL A 103 6.70 -10.98 12.39
CA VAL A 103 5.49 -11.52 11.75
C VAL A 103 5.41 -11.07 10.30
N PHE A 104 5.75 -9.81 10.02
CA PHE A 104 5.78 -9.22 8.68
C PHE A 104 7.14 -8.63 8.38
N SER A 105 7.52 -8.58 7.09
CA SER A 105 8.71 -7.87 6.63
C SER A 105 8.55 -6.35 6.68
N GLY A 106 7.31 -5.86 6.58
CA GLY A 106 7.00 -4.43 6.60
C GLY A 106 5.55 -4.12 6.95
N ILE A 107 5.25 -2.82 7.06
CA ILE A 107 3.89 -2.32 7.34
C ILE A 107 3.42 -1.31 6.28
N ASN A 108 2.12 -1.35 5.97
CA ASN A 108 1.42 -0.34 5.18
C ASN A 108 0.73 0.66 6.11
N ILE A 109 1.25 1.88 6.18
CA ILE A 109 0.70 2.98 6.97
C ILE A 109 -0.32 3.72 6.11
N LYS A 110 -1.57 3.83 6.59
CA LYS A 110 -2.62 4.64 5.96
C LYS A 110 -3.14 5.65 6.97
N LEU A 111 -3.23 6.93 6.59
CA LEU A 111 -3.67 7.99 7.52
C LEU A 111 -5.05 7.70 8.13
N MET A 112 -5.95 7.10 7.34
CA MET A 112 -7.29 6.72 7.77
C MET A 112 -7.31 5.60 8.82
N LYS A 113 -6.26 4.78 8.91
CA LYS A 113 -6.12 3.77 9.96
C LYS A 113 -5.51 4.36 11.23
N CYS A 114 -4.46 5.16 11.08
CA CYS A 114 -3.63 5.60 12.19
C CYS A 114 -3.94 7.01 12.72
N THR A 115 -5.18 7.50 12.58
CA THR A 115 -5.62 8.81 13.11
C THR A 115 -4.83 10.04 12.60
N GLY A 116 -4.24 9.95 11.41
CA GLY A 116 -3.58 11.06 10.73
C GLY A 116 -2.05 11.09 10.82
N MET A 117 -1.48 12.22 10.41
CA MET A 117 -0.05 12.35 10.06
C MET A 117 0.91 12.17 11.26
N HIS A 118 0.53 12.61 12.46
CA HIS A 118 1.40 12.55 13.63
C HIS A 118 1.66 11.12 14.08
N GLU A 119 0.61 10.31 14.19
CA GLU A 119 0.75 8.90 14.57
C GLU A 119 1.34 8.09 13.40
N ALA A 120 1.03 8.42 12.14
CA ALA A 120 1.73 7.85 10.97
C ALA A 120 3.26 8.05 11.03
N TRP A 121 3.71 9.26 11.38
CA TRP A 121 5.14 9.54 11.53
C TRP A 121 5.77 8.73 12.67
N LYS A 122 5.08 8.59 13.81
CA LYS A 122 5.55 7.73 14.91
C LYS A 122 5.61 6.26 14.50
N MET A 123 4.62 5.77 13.76
CA MET A 123 4.59 4.40 13.23
C MET A 123 5.78 4.14 12.31
N ARG A 124 6.05 5.07 11.38
CA ARG A 124 7.24 5.02 10.52
C ARG A 124 8.52 4.91 11.36
N ARG A 125 8.70 5.81 12.33
CA ARG A 125 9.92 5.83 13.16
C ARG A 125 10.09 4.57 13.99
N LEU A 126 8.99 4.01 14.48
CA LEU A 126 9.03 2.75 15.22
C LEU A 126 9.36 1.58 14.28
N ALA A 127 8.70 1.47 13.14
CA ALA A 127 8.99 0.43 12.15
C ALA A 127 10.45 0.45 11.68
N GLU A 128 11.00 1.64 11.39
CA GLU A 128 12.42 1.81 11.04
C GLU A 128 13.36 1.30 12.17
N LYS A 129 13.05 1.60 13.44
CA LYS A 129 13.81 1.10 14.60
C LYS A 129 13.71 -0.42 14.78
N LEU A 130 12.61 -1.01 14.33
CA LEU A 130 12.39 -2.46 14.34
C LEU A 130 12.92 -3.13 13.07
N GLU A 131 13.64 -2.38 12.21
CA GLU A 131 14.21 -2.84 10.93
C GLU A 131 13.16 -3.38 9.96
N MET A 132 11.92 -2.89 10.08
CA MET A 132 10.83 -3.23 9.18
C MET A 132 10.81 -2.29 7.97
N LYS A 133 10.43 -2.84 6.83
CA LYS A 133 10.10 -2.04 5.65
C LYS A 133 8.84 -1.20 5.89
N VAL A 134 8.73 -0.07 5.22
CA VAL A 134 7.59 0.83 5.36
C VAL A 134 7.02 1.19 4.00
N MET A 135 5.70 1.12 3.93
CA MET A 135 4.91 1.56 2.78
C MET A 135 3.92 2.63 3.24
N MET A 136 3.76 3.68 2.44
CA MET A 136 2.66 4.65 2.61
C MET A 136 1.52 4.27 1.68
N GLY A 137 0.36 3.97 2.23
CA GLY A 137 -0.84 3.63 1.48
C GLY A 137 -1.97 4.65 1.66
N CYS A 138 -3.01 4.51 0.87
CA CYS A 138 -4.26 5.25 0.99
C CYS A 138 -5.49 4.34 0.98
N MET A 139 -6.65 4.94 1.23
CA MET A 139 -7.93 4.39 0.77
C MET A 139 -8.26 4.98 -0.61
N THR A 140 -9.44 4.68 -1.17
CA THR A 140 -10.02 5.55 -2.20
C THR A 140 -10.43 6.86 -1.53
N GLU A 141 -9.66 7.92 -1.76
CA GLU A 141 -9.78 9.20 -1.07
C GLU A 141 -9.41 10.37 -2.00
N THR A 142 -9.75 11.60 -1.62
CA THR A 142 -9.45 12.79 -2.43
C THR A 142 -7.97 13.15 -2.41
N SER A 143 -7.53 13.99 -3.36
CA SER A 143 -6.15 14.50 -3.37
C SER A 143 -5.79 15.26 -2.08
N CYS A 144 -6.76 15.68 -1.26
CA CYS A 144 -6.47 16.25 0.07
C CYS A 144 -5.75 15.26 0.98
N ALA A 145 -6.28 14.04 1.14
CA ALA A 145 -5.68 13.02 1.97
C ALA A 145 -4.38 12.46 1.36
N ILE A 146 -4.36 12.28 0.03
CA ILE A 146 -3.15 11.90 -0.71
C ILE A 146 -2.04 12.94 -0.51
N SER A 147 -2.37 14.25 -0.53
CA SER A 147 -1.39 15.32 -0.30
C SER A 147 -0.83 15.31 1.11
N ALA A 148 -1.66 15.00 2.11
CA ALA A 148 -1.20 14.83 3.49
C ALA A 148 -0.24 13.63 3.62
N ALA A 149 -0.58 12.48 3.00
CA ALA A 149 0.28 11.30 2.98
C ALA A 149 1.57 11.54 2.18
N ALA A 150 1.50 12.33 1.11
CA ALA A 150 2.63 12.69 0.24
C ALA A 150 3.78 13.35 1.01
N GLN A 151 3.48 14.07 2.11
CA GLN A 151 4.47 14.71 2.97
C GLN A 151 5.34 13.71 3.76
N LEU A 152 4.90 12.46 3.89
CA LEU A 152 5.52 11.49 4.80
C LEU A 152 6.28 10.35 4.10
N TYR A 153 6.05 10.09 2.81
CA TYR A 153 6.56 8.87 2.17
C TYR A 153 8.03 8.93 1.76
N ALA A 154 8.66 10.12 1.74
CA ALA A 154 10.06 10.25 1.31
C ALA A 154 10.98 9.32 2.12
N GLY A 155 11.69 8.41 1.44
CA GLY A 155 12.57 7.41 2.07
C GLY A 155 11.86 6.15 2.59
N MET A 156 10.58 5.95 2.31
CA MET A 156 9.88 4.67 2.49
C MET A 156 10.16 3.72 1.31
N ASP A 157 9.95 2.42 1.50
CA ASP A 157 10.21 1.39 0.50
C ASP A 157 9.19 1.41 -0.65
N PHE A 158 7.91 1.68 -0.35
CA PHE A 158 6.82 1.70 -1.32
C PHE A 158 5.81 2.83 -1.03
N ALA A 159 5.09 3.24 -2.08
CA ALA A 159 3.96 4.17 -1.96
C ALA A 159 2.79 3.69 -2.86
N ASP A 160 1.62 3.55 -2.25
CA ASP A 160 0.33 3.23 -2.87
C ASP A 160 -0.63 4.38 -2.58
N LEU A 161 -0.45 5.45 -3.35
CA LEU A 161 -1.11 6.75 -3.17
C LEU A 161 -1.92 7.13 -4.41
N ASP A 162 -2.54 6.14 -5.05
CA ASP A 162 -3.30 6.30 -6.29
C ASP A 162 -4.79 6.59 -6.07
N GLY A 163 -5.27 6.59 -4.82
CA GLY A 163 -6.70 6.70 -4.48
C GLY A 163 -7.41 7.90 -5.12
N ALA A 164 -6.76 9.06 -5.22
CA ALA A 164 -7.32 10.24 -5.87
C ALA A 164 -7.42 10.13 -7.40
N LEU A 165 -6.64 9.23 -8.02
CA LEU A 165 -6.69 8.97 -9.46
C LEU A 165 -7.90 8.08 -9.84
N LEU A 166 -8.53 7.44 -8.86
CA LEU A 166 -9.64 6.50 -9.05
C LEU A 166 -11.03 7.16 -8.94
N ILE A 167 -11.08 8.47 -8.67
CA ILE A 167 -12.33 9.22 -8.49
C ILE A 167 -12.48 10.30 -9.55
N GLY A 168 -13.72 10.55 -9.98
CA GLY A 168 -14.04 11.62 -10.94
C GLY A 168 -14.50 12.93 -10.30
N ASN A 169 -14.66 12.95 -8.98
CA ASN A 169 -15.28 14.03 -8.21
C ASN A 169 -14.34 14.61 -7.15
N ASP A 170 -13.04 14.61 -7.40
CA ASP A 170 -12.08 15.24 -6.50
C ASP A 170 -12.37 16.75 -6.39
N CYS A 171 -12.48 17.25 -5.17
CA CYS A 171 -12.79 18.65 -4.87
C CYS A 171 -11.55 19.46 -4.45
N PHE A 172 -10.35 18.86 -4.57
CA PHE A 172 -9.08 19.50 -4.29
C PHE A 172 -8.09 19.37 -5.46
N GLU A 173 -7.19 20.34 -5.54
CA GLU A 173 -5.89 20.24 -6.18
C GLU A 173 -4.82 20.05 -5.09
N GLY A 174 -3.74 19.32 -5.40
CA GLY A 174 -2.68 19.04 -4.44
C GLY A 174 -1.55 18.21 -5.05
N ALA A 175 -1.14 17.15 -4.37
CA ALA A 175 -0.15 16.22 -4.88
C ALA A 175 -0.60 15.57 -6.20
N THR A 176 0.33 15.42 -7.15
CA THR A 176 0.01 14.96 -8.51
C THR A 176 0.91 13.80 -8.95
N LEU A 177 0.40 12.96 -9.85
CA LEU A 177 1.20 11.91 -10.47
C LEU A 177 2.11 12.49 -11.55
N VAL A 178 3.42 12.42 -11.32
CA VAL A 178 4.46 12.82 -12.28
C VAL A 178 5.43 11.65 -12.46
N ASN A 179 5.56 11.13 -13.69
CA ASN A 179 6.47 10.04 -14.04
C ASN A 179 6.38 8.84 -13.08
N GLY A 180 5.17 8.39 -12.77
CA GLY A 180 4.91 7.24 -11.88
C GLY A 180 5.15 7.50 -10.40
N LYS A 181 5.22 8.76 -9.97
CA LYS A 181 5.41 9.16 -8.56
C LYS A 181 4.39 10.22 -8.17
N ILE A 182 3.85 10.14 -6.95
CA ILE A 182 3.01 11.19 -6.39
C ILE A 182 3.90 12.28 -5.81
N ILE A 183 3.95 13.44 -6.46
CA ILE A 183 4.79 14.56 -6.07
C ILE A 183 3.96 15.53 -5.23
N ALA A 184 4.45 15.84 -4.02
CA ALA A 184 3.83 16.84 -3.16
C ALA A 184 3.90 18.24 -3.78
N SER A 185 2.91 19.07 -3.46
CA SER A 185 2.88 20.47 -3.87
C SER A 185 3.91 21.30 -3.09
N GLU A 186 4.54 22.28 -3.75
CA GLU A 186 5.47 23.24 -3.15
C GLU A 186 4.76 24.35 -2.35
N GLN A 187 3.43 24.33 -2.30
CA GLN A 187 2.64 25.31 -1.56
C GLN A 187 2.69 25.03 -0.04
N PRO A 188 2.51 26.06 0.83
CA PRO A 188 2.52 25.87 2.28
C PRO A 188 1.52 24.82 2.81
N GLY A 189 1.86 24.22 3.95
CA GLY A 189 1.04 23.18 4.59
C GLY A 189 1.13 21.85 3.84
N ILE A 190 -0.01 21.17 3.67
CA ILE A 190 -0.08 19.97 2.80
C ILE A 190 -0.24 20.34 1.32
N GLY A 191 -0.27 21.64 0.99
CA GLY A 191 -0.25 22.15 -0.37
C GLY A 191 -1.55 21.98 -1.17
N VAL A 192 -2.68 21.81 -0.49
CA VAL A 192 -4.00 21.59 -1.11
C VAL A 192 -4.75 22.90 -1.35
N LYS A 193 -5.51 22.96 -2.44
CA LYS A 193 -6.43 24.06 -2.75
C LYS A 193 -7.79 23.49 -3.17
N PRO A 194 -8.91 23.96 -2.62
CA PRO A 194 -10.22 23.61 -3.15
C PRO A 194 -10.37 24.07 -4.60
N VAL A 195 -10.88 23.21 -5.48
CA VAL A 195 -11.19 23.59 -6.88
C VAL A 195 -12.63 24.09 -7.06
N SER A 196 -13.44 23.94 -6.02
CA SER A 196 -14.82 24.40 -5.95
C SER A 196 -15.17 24.85 -4.54
N THR A 197 -16.27 25.57 -4.40
CA THR A 197 -16.80 25.93 -3.07
C THR A 197 -17.16 24.65 -2.31
N LEU A 198 -16.50 24.42 -1.19
CA LEU A 198 -16.79 23.28 -0.32
C LEU A 198 -17.94 23.62 0.62
N HIS A 199 -19.03 22.87 0.51
CA HIS A 199 -20.17 23.00 1.42
C HIS A 199 -20.01 22.00 2.56
N PHE A 200 -19.52 22.47 3.70
CA PHE A 200 -19.44 21.67 4.93
C PHE A 200 -20.74 21.85 5.73
N GLY A 201 -21.79 21.14 5.35
CA GLY A 201 -23.07 21.15 6.06
C GLY A 201 -23.18 20.00 7.08
N ARG A 202 -23.74 20.29 8.25
CA ARG A 202 -24.64 19.38 8.95
C ARG A 202 -26.05 19.92 8.71
N GLU A 203 -26.61 19.66 7.54
CA GLU A 203 -28.06 19.79 7.35
C GLU A 203 -28.72 18.46 7.70
#